data_AF-A0A966HF88-F1
#
_entry.id   AF-A0A966HF88-F1
#
_cell.length_a   1.000
_cell.length_b   1.000
_cell.length_c   1.000
_cell.angle_alpha   90.00
_cell.angle_beta   90.00
_cell.angle_gamma   90.00
#
_symmetry.space_group_name_H-M   'P 1'
#
loop_
_entity.id
_entity.type
_entity.pdbx_description
1 polymer ?
#
loop_
_entity_poly.entity_id
_entity_poly.type
_entity_poly.pdbx_seq_one_letter_code
_entity_poly.pdbx_strand_id
1 'polypeptide(L)'
;MTHDELEQFLLSFEASQLRRDEENRLVIFEVDFAILGEIWRAKLAHPDDLGEFELTTGQKILAHIENVDDNKAIFAILYEGTPIRIDMKTGRNLAKLLRETHESVVPSKLMNEREWNTVIGFGQIDASGMIDLLRLSYRLVTEG
;
A
#
# COMPACT_ATOMS: atom_id res chain seq x y z
N MET A 1 -12.24 13.56 0.68
CA MET A 1 -11.72 12.31 1.24
C MET A 1 -11.37 12.56 2.70
N THR A 2 -12.02 11.88 3.63
CA THR A 2 -11.79 11.96 5.08
C THR A 2 -10.80 10.87 5.54
N HIS A 3 -10.35 10.94 6.80
CA HIS A 3 -9.59 9.84 7.41
C HIS A 3 -10.37 8.53 7.35
N ASP A 4 -11.65 8.54 7.73
CA ASP A 4 -12.48 7.34 7.73
C ASP A 4 -12.61 6.72 6.33
N GLU A 5 -12.81 7.54 5.29
CA GLU A 5 -12.87 7.08 3.90
C GLU A 5 -11.54 6.42 3.46
N LEU A 6 -10.40 6.99 3.88
CA LEU A 6 -9.08 6.39 3.65
C LEU A 6 -8.89 5.08 4.41
N GLU A 7 -9.26 5.02 5.69
CA GLU A 7 -9.12 3.79 6.49
C GLU A 7 -9.96 2.66 5.89
N GLN A 8 -11.22 2.93 5.54
CA GLN A 8 -12.10 1.94 4.90
C GLN A 8 -11.55 1.48 3.56
N PHE A 9 -11.02 2.40 2.75
CA PHE A 9 -10.40 2.07 1.48
C PHE A 9 -9.16 1.19 1.67
N LEU A 10 -8.27 1.53 2.60
CA LEU A 10 -7.05 0.75 2.87
C LEU A 10 -7.34 -0.62 3.48
N LEU A 11 -8.41 -0.76 4.25
CA LEU A 11 -8.89 -2.05 4.75
C LEU A 11 -9.59 -2.89 3.68
N SER A 12 -9.98 -2.32 2.54
CA SER A 12 -10.64 -3.06 1.46
C SER A 12 -9.69 -3.97 0.65
N PHE A 13 -8.37 -3.80 0.80
CA PHE A 13 -7.37 -4.62 0.13
C PHE A 13 -7.29 -6.03 0.75
N GLU A 14 -6.97 -7.02 -0.08
CA GLU A 14 -6.87 -8.42 0.37
C GLU A 14 -5.77 -8.58 1.42
N ALA A 15 -6.09 -9.32 2.49
CA ALA A 15 -5.19 -9.54 3.63
C ALA A 15 -4.66 -8.25 4.30
N SER A 16 -5.30 -7.11 4.07
CA SER A 16 -4.99 -5.85 4.76
C SER A 16 -5.39 -5.92 6.23
N GLN A 17 -4.49 -5.50 7.10
CA GLN A 17 -4.68 -5.39 8.54
C GLN A 17 -4.32 -3.97 8.99
N LEU A 18 -5.07 -3.48 9.98
CA LEU A 18 -4.84 -2.19 10.60
C LEU A 18 -4.21 -2.37 11.98
N ARG A 19 -3.13 -1.63 12.22
CA ARG A 19 -2.46 -1.51 13.52
C ARG A 19 -2.43 -0.04 13.94
N ARG A 20 -2.90 0.27 15.15
CA ARG A 20 -2.82 1.64 15.71
C ARG A 20 -1.60 1.76 16.61
N ASP A 21 -0.88 2.85 16.43
CA ASP A 21 0.17 3.32 17.32
C ASP A 21 -0.34 4.59 18.00
N GLU A 22 -0.89 4.42 19.21
CA GLU A 22 -1.50 5.53 19.97
C GLU A 22 -0.46 6.54 20.45
N GLU A 23 0.79 6.10 20.68
CA GLU A 23 1.86 6.96 21.17
C GLU A 23 2.31 7.95 20.09
N ASN A 24 2.47 7.46 18.85
CA ASN A 24 2.85 8.29 17.71
C ASN A 24 1.66 8.84 16.92
N ARG A 25 0.44 8.46 17.30
CA ARG A 25 -0.82 8.82 16.62
C ARG A 25 -0.80 8.44 15.14
N LEU A 26 -0.44 7.19 14.87
CA LEU A 26 -0.35 6.62 13.54
C LEU A 26 -1.31 5.44 13.38
N VAL A 27 -1.85 5.32 12.17
CA VAL A 27 -2.62 4.16 11.74
C VAL A 27 -1.84 3.49 10.63
N ILE A 28 -1.30 2.32 10.92
CA ILE A 28 -0.40 1.55 10.05
C ILE A 28 -1.23 0.46 9.36
N PHE A 29 -1.09 0.37 8.04
CA PHE A 29 -1.74 -0.64 7.23
C PHE A 29 -0.70 -1.61 6.68
N GLU A 30 -0.90 -2.88 6.97
CA GLU A 30 0.02 -3.96 6.66
C GLU A 30 -0.72 -5.07 5.91
N VAL A 31 -0.01 -5.74 5.01
CA VAL A 31 -0.50 -6.95 4.36
C VAL A 31 0.04 -8.15 5.13
N ASP A 32 -0.84 -9.09 5.46
CA ASP A 32 -0.47 -10.37 6.06
C ASP A 32 -0.27 -11.42 4.97
N PHE A 33 0.98 -11.81 4.72
CA PHE A 33 1.34 -12.71 3.63
C PHE A 33 0.88 -14.15 3.86
N ALA A 34 0.66 -14.57 5.10
CA ALA A 34 0.07 -15.88 5.37
C ALA A 34 -1.37 -15.92 4.87
N ILE A 35 -2.17 -14.91 5.25
CA ILE A 35 -3.56 -14.77 4.80
C ILE A 35 -3.61 -14.56 3.28
N LEU A 36 -2.76 -13.69 2.72
CA LEU A 36 -2.71 -13.42 1.29
C LEU A 36 -2.37 -14.69 0.50
N GLY A 37 -1.43 -15.48 1.00
CA GLY A 37 -1.03 -16.75 0.39
C GLY A 37 -2.16 -17.77 0.41
N GLU A 38 -2.94 -17.86 1.49
CA GLU A 38 -4.15 -18.70 1.54
C GLU A 38 -5.19 -18.28 0.51
N ILE A 39 -5.47 -16.96 0.41
CA ILE A 39 -6.41 -16.41 -0.59
C ILE A 39 -6.00 -16.79 -2.01
N TRP A 40 -4.74 -16.54 -2.38
CA TRP A 40 -4.28 -16.82 -3.74
C TRP A 40 -4.15 -18.31 -4.06
N ARG A 41 -3.77 -19.15 -3.09
CA ARG A 41 -3.81 -20.61 -3.28
C ARG A 41 -5.23 -21.12 -3.50
N ALA A 42 -6.21 -20.60 -2.75
CA ALA A 42 -7.61 -20.95 -2.94
C ALA A 42 -8.14 -20.51 -4.31
N LYS A 43 -7.81 -19.29 -4.75
CA LYS A 43 -8.16 -18.79 -6.09
C LYS A 43 -7.53 -19.66 -7.19
N LEU A 44 -6.24 -19.94 -7.10
CA LEU A 44 -5.51 -20.73 -8.09
C LEU A 44 -5.91 -22.22 -8.12
N ALA A 45 -6.57 -22.72 -7.08
CA ALA A 45 -7.18 -24.06 -7.08
C ALA A 45 -8.41 -24.14 -8.02
N HIS A 46 -8.98 -23.00 -8.40
CA HIS A 46 -10.11 -22.87 -9.33
C HIS A 46 -9.73 -21.95 -10.51
N PRO A 47 -8.75 -22.35 -11.35
CA PRO A 47 -8.21 -21.48 -12.39
C PRO A 47 -9.21 -21.15 -13.49
N ASP A 48 -10.27 -21.96 -13.67
CA ASP A 48 -11.34 -21.70 -14.65
C ASP A 48 -12.15 -20.44 -14.33
N ASP A 49 -12.13 -19.99 -13.07
CA ASP A 49 -12.79 -18.77 -12.60
C ASP A 49 -11.91 -17.52 -12.77
N LEU A 50 -10.65 -17.68 -13.20
CA LEU A 50 -9.64 -16.62 -13.26
C LEU A 50 -9.25 -16.27 -14.69
N GLY A 51 -9.05 -14.98 -14.94
CA GLY A 51 -8.43 -14.52 -16.18
C GLY A 51 -6.92 -14.79 -16.21
N GLU A 52 -6.32 -14.80 -17.41
CA GLU A 52 -4.87 -14.96 -17.61
C GLU A 52 -4.04 -13.97 -16.78
N PHE A 53 -4.54 -12.74 -16.64
CA PHE A 53 -3.93 -11.71 -15.82
C PHE A 53 -3.93 -12.06 -14.32
N GLU A 54 -5.04 -12.59 -13.81
CA GLU A 54 -5.17 -12.96 -12.40
C GLU A 54 -4.33 -14.19 -12.07
N LEU A 55 -4.26 -15.16 -12.97
CA LEU A 55 -3.36 -16.31 -12.85
C LEU A 55 -1.89 -15.85 -12.73
N THR A 56 -1.46 -14.98 -13.64
CA THR A 56 -0.10 -14.43 -13.64
C THR A 56 0.18 -13.63 -12.37
N THR A 57 -0.78 -12.84 -11.92
CA THR A 57 -0.66 -12.01 -10.71
C THR A 57 -0.56 -12.89 -9.46
N GLY A 58 -1.45 -13.89 -9.33
CA GLY A 58 -1.42 -14.83 -8.21
C GLY A 58 -0.13 -15.63 -8.13
N GLN A 59 0.39 -16.10 -9.26
CA GLN A 59 1.68 -16.80 -9.32
C GLN A 59 2.84 -15.90 -8.86
N LYS A 60 2.85 -14.63 -9.29
CA LYS A 60 3.85 -13.65 -8.84
C LYS A 60 3.76 -13.38 -7.34
N ILE A 61 2.55 -13.19 -6.82
CA ILE A 61 2.33 -12.94 -5.39
C ILE A 61 2.79 -14.14 -4.56
N LEU A 62 2.43 -15.38 -4.96
CA LEU A 62 2.89 -16.57 -4.23
C LEU A 62 4.41 -16.73 -4.28
N ALA A 63 5.03 -16.49 -5.45
CA ALA A 63 6.49 -16.51 -5.56
C ALA A 63 7.14 -15.43 -4.69
N HIS A 64 6.57 -14.22 -4.62
CA HIS A 64 7.04 -13.16 -3.73
C HIS A 64 6.95 -13.59 -2.26
N ILE A 65 5.81 -14.15 -1.83
CA ILE A 65 5.58 -14.61 -0.46
C ILE A 65 6.60 -15.68 -0.03
N GLU A 66 7.05 -16.54 -0.96
CA GLU A 66 8.07 -17.55 -0.66
C GLU A 66 9.48 -16.96 -0.46
N ASN A 67 9.73 -15.73 -0.91
CA ASN A 67 11.03 -15.06 -0.84
C ASN A 67 11.11 -13.96 0.23
N VAL A 68 10.01 -13.64 0.92
CA VAL A 68 10.01 -12.66 2.02
C VAL A 68 10.24 -13.36 3.36
N ASP A 69 11.17 -12.82 4.14
CA ASP A 69 11.47 -13.35 5.48
C ASP A 69 10.39 -12.97 6.51
N ASP A 70 9.75 -11.81 6.30
CA ASP A 70 8.71 -11.28 7.17
C ASP A 70 7.31 -11.68 6.66
N ASN A 71 6.46 -12.16 7.57
CA ASN A 71 5.06 -12.50 7.24
C ASN A 71 4.16 -11.28 7.04
N LYS A 72 4.65 -10.07 7.32
CA LYS A 72 3.86 -8.84 7.22
C LYS A 72 4.67 -7.75 6.55
N ALA A 73 4.01 -6.95 5.72
CA ALA A 73 4.64 -5.79 5.11
C ALA A 73 3.73 -4.57 5.13
N ILE A 74 4.27 -3.44 5.60
CA ILE A 74 3.58 -2.15 5.62
C ILE A 74 3.44 -1.66 4.18
N PHE A 75 2.24 -1.21 3.81
CA PHE A 75 1.99 -0.54 2.52
C PHE A 75 1.44 0.88 2.67
N ALA A 76 0.89 1.26 3.83
CA ALA A 76 0.51 2.64 4.08
C ALA A 76 0.62 3.00 5.57
N ILE A 77 0.92 4.26 5.87
CA ILE A 77 0.88 4.80 7.23
C ILE A 77 0.11 6.13 7.20
N LEU A 78 -1.05 6.17 7.84
CA LEU A 78 -1.88 7.36 7.96
C LEU A 78 -1.57 8.07 9.29
N TYR A 79 -1.29 9.36 9.23
CA TYR A 79 -1.12 10.19 10.42
C TYR A 79 -2.47 10.76 10.84
N GLU A 80 -2.74 10.69 12.14
CA GLU A 80 -3.89 11.41 12.66
C GLU A 80 -3.69 12.94 12.60
N GLY A 81 -4.82 13.64 12.50
CA GLY A 81 -4.86 15.10 12.53
C GLY A 81 -4.91 15.76 11.16
N THR A 82 -4.86 17.09 11.16
CA THR A 82 -5.03 17.93 9.97
C THR A 82 -3.78 18.79 9.73
N PRO A 83 -3.31 18.92 8.47
CA PRO A 83 -3.81 18.26 7.27
C PRO A 83 -3.58 16.74 7.27
N ILE A 84 -4.37 16.00 6.48
CA ILE A 84 -4.20 14.55 6.27
C ILE A 84 -2.79 14.30 5.75
N ARG A 85 -2.08 13.34 6.33
CA ARG A 85 -0.76 12.90 5.86
C ARG A 85 -0.75 11.40 5.76
N ILE A 86 -0.23 10.89 4.66
CA ILE A 86 -0.16 9.45 4.44
C ILE A 86 1.15 9.07 3.76
N ASP A 87 1.84 8.10 4.34
CA ASP A 87 3.04 7.50 3.78
C ASP A 87 2.67 6.30 2.94
N MET A 88 3.31 6.17 1.78
CA MET A 88 3.12 5.04 0.87
C MET A 88 4.37 4.77 0.04
N LYS A 89 4.52 3.51 -0.37
CA LYS A 89 5.55 3.06 -1.30
C LYS A 89 5.13 3.44 -2.72
N THR A 90 6.04 4.08 -3.45
CA THR A 90 5.82 4.45 -4.87
C THR A 90 6.91 3.92 -5.79
N GLY A 91 8.00 3.40 -5.21
CA GLY A 91 9.18 2.95 -5.94
C GLY A 91 10.11 4.12 -6.30
N ARG A 92 11.38 3.80 -6.58
CA ARG A 92 12.45 4.82 -6.68
C ARG A 92 12.22 5.90 -7.73
N ASN A 93 11.79 5.51 -8.93
CA ASN A 93 11.63 6.43 -10.04
C ASN A 93 10.45 7.38 -9.84
N LEU A 94 9.30 6.82 -9.43
CA LEU A 94 8.09 7.61 -9.20
C LEU A 94 8.22 8.48 -7.95
N ALA A 95 8.89 8.01 -6.89
CA ALA A 95 9.16 8.81 -5.70
C ALA A 95 9.90 10.10 -6.03
N LYS A 96 10.93 10.01 -6.88
CA LYS A 96 11.68 11.18 -7.33
C LYS A 96 10.78 12.13 -8.14
N LEU A 97 10.06 11.60 -9.14
CA LEU A 97 9.19 12.40 -9.99
C LEU A 97 8.11 13.14 -9.19
N LEU A 98 7.43 12.45 -8.27
CA LEU A 98 6.35 13.04 -7.48
C LEU A 98 6.83 14.21 -6.61
N ARG A 99 8.03 14.12 -6.04
CA ARG A 99 8.62 15.19 -5.22
C ARG A 99 9.10 16.38 -6.06
N GLU A 100 9.51 16.12 -7.30
CA GLU A 100 9.90 17.17 -8.24
C GLU A 100 8.68 17.93 -8.77
N THR A 101 7.53 17.25 -8.93
CA THR A 101 6.32 17.84 -9.50
C THR A 101 5.33 18.37 -8.47
N HIS A 102 5.37 17.89 -7.23
CA HIS A 102 4.43 18.26 -6.17
C HIS A 102 5.16 18.64 -4.88
N GLU A 103 5.01 19.90 -4.46
CA GLU A 103 5.52 20.41 -3.18
C GLU A 103 4.87 19.73 -1.97
N SER A 104 3.65 19.21 -2.12
CA SER A 104 2.93 18.47 -1.07
C SER A 104 3.43 17.04 -0.88
N VAL A 105 4.42 16.59 -1.66
CA VAL A 105 5.00 15.25 -1.57
C VAL A 105 6.42 15.37 -1.05
N VAL A 106 6.67 14.77 0.11
CA VAL A 106 7.98 14.78 0.76
C VAL A 106 8.49 13.36 0.99
N PRO A 107 9.80 13.15 1.18
CA PRO A 107 10.32 11.85 1.57
C PRO A 107 9.73 11.37 2.89
N SER A 108 9.44 10.08 3.01
CA SER A 108 8.98 9.47 4.25
C SER A 108 10.00 9.65 5.37
N LYS A 109 9.53 9.96 6.58
CA LYS A 109 10.36 10.03 7.79
C LYS A 109 10.44 8.71 8.56
N LEU A 110 9.52 7.79 8.29
CA LEU A 110 9.39 6.51 8.99
C LEU A 110 9.95 5.34 8.17
N MET A 111 9.86 5.44 6.84
CA MET A 111 10.22 4.40 5.90
C MET A 111 11.39 4.83 5.00
N ASN A 112 11.84 3.95 4.12
CA ASN A 112 12.95 4.23 3.21
C ASN A 112 12.63 5.40 2.27
N GLU A 113 13.26 6.54 2.54
CA GLU A 113 13.11 7.80 1.79
C GLU A 113 13.39 7.69 0.29
N ARG A 114 13.99 6.60 -0.21
CA ARG A 114 14.20 6.42 -1.66
C ARG A 114 12.98 5.88 -2.38
N GLU A 115 12.09 5.19 -1.67
CA GLU A 115 10.96 4.47 -2.26
C GLU A 115 9.61 4.89 -1.69
N TRP A 116 9.63 5.52 -0.52
CA TRP A 116 8.46 5.94 0.23
C TRP A 116 8.32 7.46 0.25
N ASN A 117 7.09 7.93 0.10
CA ASN A 117 6.74 9.35 0.21
C ASN A 117 5.65 9.54 1.26
N THR A 118 5.69 10.69 1.93
CA THR A 118 4.57 11.26 2.65
C THR A 118 3.84 12.25 1.74
N VAL A 119 2.57 12.01 1.46
CA VAL A 119 1.69 12.99 0.80
C VAL A 119 0.98 13.81 1.87
N ILE A 120 1.04 15.15 1.76
CA ILE A 120 0.49 16.09 2.73
C ILE A 120 -0.72 16.83 2.12
N GLY A 121 -1.92 16.48 2.57
CA GLY A 121 -3.17 17.08 2.14
C GLY A 121 -3.59 16.72 0.70
N PHE A 122 -4.81 17.12 0.34
CA PHE A 122 -5.43 16.84 -0.96
C PHE A 122 -5.41 18.05 -1.90
N GLY A 123 -4.29 18.78 -1.93
CA GLY A 123 -4.18 20.03 -2.69
C GLY A 123 -3.72 19.81 -4.14
N GLN A 124 -2.55 19.20 -4.30
CA GLN A 124 -1.92 19.03 -5.62
C GLN A 124 -2.21 17.66 -6.23
N ILE A 125 -2.48 16.66 -5.39
CA ILE A 125 -2.91 15.32 -5.80
C ILE A 125 -4.41 15.23 -5.50
N ASP A 126 -5.20 14.99 -6.54
CA ASP A 126 -6.63 14.80 -6.41
C ASP A 126 -6.97 13.44 -5.76
N ALA A 127 -8.25 13.25 -5.42
CA ALA A 127 -8.72 12.04 -4.77
C ALA A 127 -8.45 10.77 -5.59
N SER A 128 -8.57 10.83 -6.92
CA SER A 128 -8.29 9.70 -7.81
C SER A 128 -6.81 9.34 -7.82
N GLY A 129 -5.93 10.31 -7.98
CA GLY A 129 -4.48 10.12 -7.94
C GLY A 129 -4.03 9.58 -6.59
N MET A 130 -4.68 10.00 -5.50
CA MET A 130 -4.41 9.42 -4.19
C MET A 130 -4.73 7.92 -4.16
N ILE A 131 -5.93 7.55 -4.60
CA ILE A 131 -6.38 6.15 -4.65
C ILE A 131 -5.43 5.30 -5.49
N ASP A 132 -4.99 5.81 -6.64
CA ASP A 132 -4.09 5.08 -7.53
C ASP A 132 -2.69 4.91 -6.94
N LEU A 133 -2.17 5.91 -6.22
CA LEU A 133 -0.90 5.78 -5.50
C LEU A 133 -0.99 4.78 -4.34
N LEU A 134 -2.12 4.71 -3.62
CA LEU A 134 -2.33 3.73 -2.57
C LEU A 134 -2.45 2.30 -3.13
N ARG A 135 -3.15 2.12 -4.25
CA ARG A 135 -3.19 0.85 -4.99
C ARG A 135 -1.80 0.43 -5.45
N LEU A 136 -1.03 1.37 -5.98
CA LEU A 136 0.36 1.12 -6.39
C LEU A 136 1.20 0.69 -5.20
N SER A 137 1.04 1.33 -4.04
CA SER A 137 1.78 0.95 -2.84
C SER A 137 1.50 -0.48 -2.40
N TYR A 138 0.23 -0.85 -2.31
CA TYR A 138 -0.18 -2.23 -2.02
C TYR A 138 0.41 -3.22 -3.04
N ARG A 139 0.36 -2.86 -4.32
CA ARG A 139 0.90 -3.68 -5.40
C ARG A 139 2.41 -3.89 -5.29
N LEU A 140 3.16 -2.83 -5.01
CA LEU A 140 4.62 -2.89 -4.85
C LEU A 140 5.06 -3.71 -3.64
N VAL A 141 4.18 -3.85 -2.64
CA VAL A 141 4.44 -4.67 -1.46
C VAL A 141 4.05 -6.14 -1.68
N THR A 142 3.04 -6.41 -2.51
CA THR A 142 2.54 -7.77 -2.73
C THR A 142 3.14 -8.47 -3.96
N GLU A 143 3.52 -7.72 -4.98
CA GLU A 143 4.16 -8.21 -6.23
C GLU A 143 5.66 -7.91 -6.30
N GLY A 144 6.26 -7.44 -5.20
CA GLY A 144 7.57 -6.76 -5.13
C GLY A 144 8.80 -7.60 -5.46
#